data_AF-A0A2P4TIA7-F1
#
_entry.id   AF-A0A2P4TIA7-F1
#
_cell.length_a   1.000
_cell.length_b   1.000
_cell.length_c   1.000
_cell.angle_alpha   90.00
_cell.angle_beta   90.00
_cell.angle_gamma   90.00
#
_symmetry.space_group_name_H-M   'P 1'
#
loop_
_entity.id
_entity.type
_entity.pdbx_description
1 polymer ?
#
loop_
_entity_poly.entity_id
_entity_poly.type
_entity_poly.pdbx_seq_one_letter_code
_entity_poly.pdbx_strand_id
1 'polypeptide(L)'
;MEKTYSLTAHYDEFQEVKYVSRYQSGTLPNGFALQLGAGTKKRSGGGGLPRWSRREICLLSGLVFAAGLCVILTCMLVLKYLAAEGDSYCLEGCQEKKAFLRASRFLSANMDATIDPCQDFYSFACGGWLRRHGIPEDKLVYGTIGAIAEQNEAKLQALLSRPVRRRAPTSAERKVKEFFRSCLNRAEIDRLGPRPMLEVIGECGGWDASPGSGDLNELLYKTQGVYSAAVLFSLTVSLDDRNTSRYVIRIDQDGLTLPERTLYLGQDEESEKILAAYRVFMERLLTLLGAEHVEQKAQEILQLEQHLANITVSEYDDVRRDVSSMYHKVTLGELQRITPTLKWKRLLDRIFHDNFSEDEEVVLLATDYMHKVSDLIRVTPSRILHNYMLWRIVVVLSEHLSTPFRDAIHELSKEMEGNEKQLELGKVCLSQANKHFGMALGALFVEEYFSSASKAKVQQLVEDIKYILDQRLDELDWMDEETRRAARAKLQYMMVMIGYPDFLLKPEAIDKEYEARGTQGHTVWEMGPTSV
;
A
#
# COMPACT_ATOMS: atom_id res chain seq x y z
N MET A 1 -24.10 11.10 41.41
CA MET A 1 -22.83 11.30 40.69
C MET A 1 -22.65 10.10 39.80
N GLU A 2 -23.25 10.19 38.62
CA GLU A 2 -23.32 9.11 37.63
C GLU A 2 -21.99 9.02 36.88
N LYS A 3 -21.53 7.79 36.71
CA LYS A 3 -20.29 7.45 36.01
C LYS A 3 -20.55 7.58 34.50
N THR A 4 -19.76 8.40 33.84
CA THR A 4 -19.67 8.49 32.39
C THR A 4 -19.14 7.17 31.83
N TYR A 5 -19.96 6.52 31.00
CA TYR A 5 -19.59 5.33 30.25
C TYR A 5 -18.60 5.71 29.14
N SER A 6 -17.36 5.22 29.26
CA SER A 6 -16.36 5.22 28.19
C SER A 6 -16.73 4.16 27.16
N LEU A 7 -17.05 4.58 25.94
CA LEU A 7 -17.21 3.71 24.77
C LEU A 7 -15.84 3.34 24.20
N THR A 8 -15.07 2.57 24.97
CA THR A 8 -13.97 1.75 24.46
C THR A 8 -14.52 0.33 24.37
N ALA A 9 -14.89 -0.08 23.16
CA ALA A 9 -15.31 -1.45 22.89
C ALA A 9 -14.17 -2.40 23.26
N HIS A 10 -14.44 -3.26 24.24
CA HIS A 10 -13.65 -4.45 24.54
C HIS A 10 -13.54 -5.29 23.27
N TYR A 11 -12.30 -5.51 22.82
CA TYR A 11 -11.95 -6.33 21.65
C TYR A 11 -11.43 -7.73 22.06
N ASP A 12 -11.76 -8.16 23.28
CA ASP A 12 -11.43 -9.51 23.76
C ASP A 12 -12.71 -10.33 23.90
N GLU A 13 -12.63 -11.58 23.46
CA GLU A 13 -13.67 -12.62 23.41
C GLU A 13 -14.49 -12.71 22.11
N PHE A 14 -13.83 -13.09 21.02
CA PHE A 14 -14.46 -14.04 20.08
C PHE A 14 -13.68 -15.35 20.10
N GLN A 15 -14.30 -16.38 20.67
CA GLN A 15 -13.78 -17.74 20.69
C GLN A 15 -13.58 -18.28 19.27
N GLU A 16 -12.38 -18.83 19.04
CA GLU A 16 -12.04 -19.61 17.86
C GLU A 16 -13.00 -20.80 17.69
N VAL A 17 -13.90 -20.71 16.71
CA VAL A 17 -14.56 -21.91 16.17
C VAL A 17 -13.77 -22.36 14.94
N LYS A 18 -12.80 -23.26 15.15
CA LYS A 18 -12.06 -23.94 14.08
C LYS A 18 -13.02 -24.79 13.23
N TYR A 19 -13.38 -24.31 12.04
CA TYR A 19 -14.00 -25.15 11.02
C TYR A 19 -12.93 -25.91 10.23
N VAL A 20 -12.80 -27.19 10.53
CA VAL A 20 -11.99 -28.15 9.77
C VAL A 20 -12.70 -28.45 8.44
N SER A 21 -12.17 -27.93 7.33
CA SER A 21 -12.61 -28.35 5.98
C SER A 21 -11.85 -29.61 5.57
N ARG A 22 -12.53 -30.76 5.63
CA ARG A 22 -12.13 -31.98 4.90
C ARG A 22 -12.74 -31.92 3.50
N TYR A 23 -11.92 -31.79 2.46
CA TYR A 23 -12.33 -32.16 1.11
C TYR A 23 -11.43 -33.26 0.55
N GLN A 24 -12.03 -34.43 0.40
CA GLN A 24 -11.52 -35.58 -0.35
C GLN A 24 -11.65 -35.31 -1.85
N SER A 25 -10.59 -35.64 -2.59
CA SER A 25 -10.57 -35.79 -4.05
C SER A 25 -11.49 -36.94 -4.47
N GLY A 26 -12.52 -36.64 -5.27
CA GLY A 26 -13.41 -37.61 -5.90
C GLY A 26 -13.41 -37.45 -7.42
N THR A 27 -12.74 -38.37 -8.10
CA THR A 27 -12.81 -38.63 -9.55
C THR A 27 -14.19 -39.10 -9.99
N LEU A 28 -14.69 -38.63 -11.14
CA LEU A 28 -15.61 -39.39 -12.00
C LEU A 28 -15.33 -39.15 -13.51
N PRO A 29 -15.56 -40.16 -14.38
CA PRO A 29 -15.13 -40.18 -15.79
C PRO A 29 -16.29 -40.02 -16.81
N ASN A 30 -15.92 -40.13 -18.10
CA ASN A 30 -16.70 -40.26 -19.36
C ASN A 30 -16.69 -38.97 -20.20
N GLY A 31 -16.14 -38.88 -21.42
CA GLY A 31 -15.75 -39.91 -22.38
C GLY A 31 -16.76 -39.98 -23.52
N PHE A 32 -16.58 -39.15 -24.57
CA PHE A 32 -17.17 -39.39 -25.89
C PHE A 32 -16.22 -38.91 -27.00
N ALA A 33 -15.64 -39.87 -27.70
CA ALA A 33 -14.93 -39.71 -28.97
C ALA A 33 -15.90 -40.07 -30.11
N LEU A 34 -16.01 -39.19 -31.11
CA LEU A 34 -16.80 -39.42 -32.32
C LEU A 34 -15.90 -40.05 -33.38
N GLN A 35 -16.08 -41.35 -33.59
CA GLN A 35 -15.47 -42.15 -34.65
C GLN A 35 -16.40 -42.13 -35.88
N LEU A 36 -15.93 -41.56 -37.00
CA LEU A 36 -16.65 -41.57 -38.28
C LEU A 36 -16.39 -42.90 -39.00
N GLY A 37 -17.37 -43.81 -38.92
CA GLY A 37 -17.39 -45.06 -39.67
C GLY A 37 -17.96 -44.86 -41.09
N ALA A 38 -17.18 -45.27 -42.08
CA ALA A 38 -17.62 -45.42 -43.47
C ALA A 38 -18.51 -46.67 -43.63
N GLY A 39 -19.64 -46.53 -44.31
CA GLY A 39 -20.57 -47.63 -44.57
C GLY A 39 -21.49 -47.32 -45.74
N THR A 40 -21.01 -47.57 -46.96
CA THR A 40 -21.80 -47.51 -48.19
C THR A 40 -22.75 -48.70 -48.29
N LYS A 41 -24.06 -48.45 -48.44
CA LYS A 41 -25.02 -49.40 -49.02
C LYS A 41 -25.78 -48.75 -50.17
N LYS A 42 -25.63 -49.36 -51.36
CA LYS A 42 -26.41 -49.10 -52.58
C LYS A 42 -27.90 -49.33 -52.35
N ARG A 43 -28.72 -48.45 -52.90
CA ARG A 43 -30.05 -48.80 -53.43
C ARG A 43 -30.32 -48.03 -54.70
N SER A 44 -30.63 -48.79 -55.74
CA SER A 44 -31.03 -48.41 -57.09
C SER A 44 -32.47 -47.90 -57.12
N GLY A 45 -32.74 -46.88 -57.93
CA GLY A 45 -34.09 -46.45 -58.32
C GLY A 45 -33.99 -45.43 -59.44
N GLY A 46 -34.45 -45.80 -60.64
CA GLY A 46 -34.31 -45.02 -61.86
C GLY A 46 -35.23 -43.80 -61.95
N GLY A 47 -34.86 -42.90 -62.85
CA GLY A 47 -35.64 -41.73 -63.25
C GLY A 47 -34.76 -40.80 -64.07
N GLY A 48 -34.78 -40.94 -65.39
CA GLY A 48 -34.01 -40.08 -66.29
C GLY A 48 -34.51 -38.63 -66.21
N LEU A 49 -33.61 -37.71 -65.86
CA LEU A 49 -33.83 -36.27 -65.95
C LEU A 49 -33.18 -35.73 -67.25
N PRO A 50 -33.71 -34.65 -67.84
CA PRO A 50 -33.25 -34.15 -69.13
C PRO A 50 -31.78 -33.73 -69.05
N ARG A 51 -30.99 -33.99 -70.11
CA ARG A 51 -29.64 -33.45 -70.23
C ARG A 51 -29.73 -31.97 -70.57
N TRP A 52 -29.60 -31.12 -69.54
CA TRP A 52 -29.45 -29.68 -69.70
C TRP A 52 -28.09 -29.38 -70.33
N SER A 53 -28.03 -28.43 -71.26
CA SER A 53 -26.77 -27.99 -71.84
C SER A 53 -25.93 -27.27 -70.78
N ARG A 54 -24.59 -27.32 -70.89
CA ARG A 54 -23.66 -26.65 -69.94
C ARG A 54 -23.98 -25.15 -69.75
N ARG A 55 -24.57 -24.50 -70.74
CA ARG A 55 -24.99 -23.09 -70.68
C ARG A 55 -26.22 -22.89 -69.80
N GLU A 56 -27.21 -23.78 -69.86
CA GLU A 56 -28.42 -23.69 -69.03
C GLU A 56 -28.14 -24.00 -67.56
N ILE A 57 -27.20 -24.93 -67.28
CA ILE A 57 -26.75 -25.22 -65.91
C ILE A 57 -26.00 -24.02 -65.31
N CYS A 58 -25.15 -23.32 -66.08
CA CYS A 58 -24.46 -22.12 -65.61
C CYS A 58 -25.40 -20.94 -65.39
N LEU A 59 -26.43 -20.77 -66.24
CA LEU A 59 -27.40 -19.69 -66.09
C LEU A 59 -28.33 -19.94 -64.90
N LEU A 60 -28.80 -21.17 -64.70
CA LEU A 60 -29.57 -21.51 -63.52
C LEU A 60 -28.75 -21.45 -62.23
N SER A 61 -27.50 -21.92 -62.22
CA SER A 61 -26.66 -21.83 -61.03
C SER A 61 -26.35 -20.37 -60.69
N GLY A 62 -26.11 -19.52 -61.70
CA GLY A 62 -25.98 -18.08 -61.52
C GLY A 62 -27.24 -17.41 -60.97
N LEU A 63 -28.42 -17.78 -61.47
CA LEU A 63 -29.71 -17.27 -60.97
C LEU A 63 -30.02 -17.72 -59.54
N VAL A 64 -29.75 -18.99 -59.21
CA VAL A 64 -29.92 -19.52 -57.85
C VAL A 64 -28.94 -18.84 -56.89
N PHE A 65 -27.71 -18.60 -57.32
CA PHE A 65 -26.71 -17.89 -56.51
C PHE A 65 -27.10 -16.42 -56.29
N ALA A 66 -27.58 -15.72 -57.32
CA ALA A 66 -28.07 -14.35 -57.22
C ALA A 66 -29.31 -14.24 -56.32
N ALA A 67 -30.26 -15.17 -56.45
CA ALA A 67 -31.42 -15.24 -55.58
C ALA A 67 -31.02 -15.53 -54.13
N GLY A 68 -30.07 -16.45 -53.91
CA GLY A 68 -29.50 -16.74 -52.59
C GLY A 68 -28.82 -15.52 -51.95
N LEU A 69 -28.03 -14.78 -52.74
CA LEU A 69 -27.40 -13.53 -52.30
C LEU A 69 -28.43 -12.45 -51.94
N CYS A 70 -29.48 -12.29 -52.75
CA CYS A 70 -30.57 -11.37 -52.45
C CYS A 70 -31.27 -11.75 -51.14
N VAL A 71 -31.60 -13.03 -50.93
CA VAL A 71 -32.23 -13.50 -49.68
C VAL A 71 -31.31 -13.24 -48.48
N ILE A 72 -30.01 -13.53 -48.59
CA ILE A 72 -29.03 -13.28 -47.52
C ILE A 72 -28.93 -11.78 -47.23
N LEU A 73 -28.86 -10.92 -48.25
CA LEU A 73 -28.80 -9.47 -48.08
C LEU A 73 -30.09 -8.92 -47.46
N THR A 74 -31.26 -9.42 -47.87
CA THR A 74 -32.54 -9.04 -47.24
C THR A 74 -32.61 -9.52 -45.80
N CYS A 75 -32.15 -10.73 -45.48
CA CYS A 75 -32.09 -11.21 -44.10
C CYS A 75 -31.11 -10.38 -43.26
N MET A 76 -29.95 -9.99 -43.80
CA MET A 76 -29.01 -9.10 -43.10
C MET A 76 -29.60 -7.71 -42.88
N LEU A 77 -30.33 -7.17 -43.86
CA LEU A 77 -30.99 -5.86 -43.74
C LEU A 77 -32.15 -5.91 -42.75
N VAL A 78 -32.96 -6.98 -42.75
CA VAL A 78 -34.03 -7.20 -41.77
C VAL A 78 -33.46 -7.42 -40.37
N LEU A 79 -32.37 -8.19 -40.22
CA LEU A 79 -31.68 -8.33 -38.95
C LEU A 79 -31.08 -7.00 -38.46
N LYS A 80 -30.52 -6.17 -39.35
CA LYS A 80 -30.07 -4.81 -39.00
C LYS A 80 -31.23 -3.91 -38.60
N TYR A 81 -32.36 -3.99 -39.29
CA TYR A 81 -33.55 -3.20 -39.01
C TYR A 81 -34.18 -3.60 -37.67
N LEU A 82 -34.32 -4.91 -37.40
CA LEU A 82 -34.79 -5.44 -36.12
C LEU A 82 -33.81 -5.17 -34.97
N ALA A 83 -32.49 -5.20 -35.23
CA ALA A 83 -31.49 -4.77 -34.24
C ALA A 83 -31.60 -3.26 -33.95
N ALA A 84 -31.84 -2.44 -34.97
CA ALA A 84 -32.01 -0.99 -34.82
C ALA A 84 -33.33 -0.60 -34.11
N GLU A 85 -34.43 -1.33 -34.34
CA GLU A 85 -35.70 -1.16 -33.60
C GLU A 85 -35.60 -1.72 -32.16
N GLY A 86 -34.81 -2.77 -31.93
CA GLY A 86 -34.55 -3.31 -30.59
C GLY A 86 -33.64 -2.42 -29.72
N ASP A 87 -32.69 -1.71 -30.34
CA ASP A 87 -31.77 -0.80 -29.64
C ASP A 87 -32.44 0.54 -29.27
N SER A 88 -33.45 0.99 -30.01
CA SER A 88 -34.08 2.31 -29.79
C SER A 88 -35.04 2.37 -28.59
N TYR A 89 -35.60 1.23 -28.15
CA TYR A 89 -36.44 1.16 -26.95
C TYR A 89 -35.68 0.84 -25.65
N CYS A 90 -34.38 0.54 -25.73
CA CYS A 90 -33.58 0.09 -24.57
C CYS A 90 -32.51 1.11 -24.11
N LEU A 91 -32.57 2.35 -24.58
CA LEU A 91 -31.54 3.37 -24.31
C LEU A 91 -31.75 4.17 -23.01
N GLU A 92 -32.99 4.38 -22.55
CA GLU A 92 -33.28 4.98 -21.23
C GLU A 92 -33.69 3.89 -20.22
N GLY A 93 -32.99 3.80 -19.08
CA GLY A 93 -33.30 2.88 -17.98
C GLY A 93 -32.64 1.50 -18.03
N CYS A 94 -32.05 1.07 -19.15
CA CYS A 94 -31.34 -0.23 -19.22
C CYS A 94 -30.07 -0.26 -18.36
N GLN A 95 -29.32 0.85 -18.32
CA GLN A 95 -28.14 0.97 -17.45
C GLN A 95 -28.54 1.00 -15.98
N GLU A 96 -29.59 1.72 -15.62
CA GLU A 96 -30.12 1.79 -14.24
C GLU A 96 -30.64 0.43 -13.77
N LYS A 97 -31.41 -0.27 -14.61
CA LYS A 97 -31.88 -1.62 -14.32
C LYS A 97 -30.72 -2.60 -14.14
N LYS A 98 -29.68 -2.53 -14.97
CA LYS A 98 -28.47 -3.34 -14.82
C LYS A 98 -27.73 -3.01 -13.51
N ALA A 99 -27.60 -1.74 -13.17
CA ALA A 99 -26.98 -1.31 -11.92
C ALA A 99 -27.76 -1.80 -10.70
N PHE A 100 -29.09 -1.63 -10.71
CA PHE A 100 -29.98 -2.11 -9.66
C PHE A 100 -29.91 -3.62 -9.47
N LEU A 101 -29.95 -4.40 -10.56
CA LEU A 101 -29.83 -5.86 -10.49
C LEU A 101 -28.46 -6.30 -9.96
N ARG A 102 -27.37 -5.59 -10.29
CA ARG A 102 -26.05 -5.86 -9.72
C ARG A 102 -26.03 -5.56 -8.22
N ALA A 103 -26.55 -4.41 -7.79
CA ALA A 103 -26.61 -4.02 -6.39
C ALA A 103 -27.47 -5.00 -5.57
N SER A 104 -28.67 -5.35 -6.07
CA SER A 104 -29.54 -6.33 -5.43
C SER A 104 -28.87 -7.68 -5.28
N ARG A 105 -28.21 -8.20 -6.32
CA ARG A 105 -27.45 -9.47 -6.23
C ARG A 105 -26.31 -9.38 -5.23
N PHE A 106 -25.59 -8.26 -5.18
CA PHE A 106 -24.51 -8.05 -4.22
C PHE A 106 -25.03 -8.08 -2.78
N LEU A 107 -26.10 -7.33 -2.49
CA LEU A 107 -26.73 -7.30 -1.17
C LEU A 107 -27.27 -8.68 -0.77
N SER A 108 -28.11 -9.29 -1.61
CA SER A 108 -28.70 -10.60 -1.32
C SER A 108 -27.67 -11.71 -1.16
N ALA A 109 -26.52 -11.62 -1.84
CA ALA A 109 -25.45 -12.58 -1.64
C ALA A 109 -24.78 -12.39 -0.28
N ASN A 110 -24.56 -11.17 0.18
CA ASN A 110 -23.81 -10.90 1.41
C ASN A 110 -24.65 -11.08 2.68
N MET A 111 -25.97 -10.89 2.57
CA MET A 111 -26.90 -11.03 3.69
C MET A 111 -27.16 -12.48 4.08
N ASP A 112 -27.51 -12.67 5.35
CA ASP A 112 -28.14 -13.87 5.90
C ASP A 112 -29.52 -13.55 6.44
N ALA A 113 -30.54 -13.83 5.64
CA ALA A 113 -31.95 -13.56 5.99
C ALA A 113 -32.51 -14.46 7.09
N THR A 114 -31.74 -15.43 7.61
CA THR A 114 -32.17 -16.29 8.73
C THR A 114 -31.93 -15.65 10.10
N ILE A 115 -31.11 -14.60 10.15
CA ILE A 115 -30.79 -13.85 11.37
C ILE A 115 -31.75 -12.67 11.52
N ASP A 116 -32.24 -12.44 12.75
CA ASP A 116 -33.05 -11.26 13.05
C ASP A 116 -32.15 -10.01 13.04
N PRO A 117 -32.38 -9.03 12.14
CA PRO A 117 -31.59 -7.79 12.08
C PRO A 117 -31.66 -6.96 13.36
N CYS A 118 -32.69 -7.12 14.19
CA CYS A 118 -32.81 -6.41 15.46
C CYS A 118 -31.96 -7.02 16.58
N GLN A 119 -31.48 -8.25 16.40
CA GLN A 119 -30.63 -8.96 17.38
C GLN A 119 -29.15 -8.89 16.99
N ASP A 120 -28.83 -9.18 15.74
CA ASP A 120 -27.47 -9.11 15.20
C ASP A 120 -27.49 -8.63 13.75
N PHE A 121 -27.41 -7.31 13.58
CA PHE A 121 -27.42 -6.69 12.26
C PHE A 121 -26.16 -7.03 11.44
N TYR A 122 -25.02 -7.33 12.09
CA TYR A 122 -23.79 -7.68 11.39
C TYR A 122 -23.89 -9.07 10.76
N SER A 123 -24.31 -10.09 11.52
CA SER A 123 -24.53 -11.43 10.98
C SER A 123 -25.64 -11.45 9.93
N PHE A 124 -26.72 -10.66 10.12
CA PHE A 124 -27.75 -10.47 9.10
C PHE A 124 -27.21 -9.82 7.81
N ALA A 125 -26.40 -8.76 7.90
CA ALA A 125 -25.94 -8.02 6.73
C ALA A 125 -24.74 -8.69 6.02
N CYS A 126 -23.90 -9.42 6.76
CA CYS A 126 -22.60 -9.90 6.30
C CYS A 126 -22.43 -11.43 6.39
N GLY A 127 -23.33 -12.17 7.04
CA GLY A 127 -23.18 -13.60 7.29
C GLY A 127 -23.04 -14.45 6.02
N GLY A 128 -23.70 -14.05 4.93
CA GLY A 128 -23.53 -14.67 3.62
C GLY A 128 -22.13 -14.45 3.05
N TRP A 129 -21.52 -13.28 3.26
CA TRP A 129 -20.15 -13.00 2.84
C TRP A 129 -19.14 -13.83 3.65
N LEU A 130 -19.29 -13.88 4.98
CA LEU A 130 -18.39 -14.62 5.88
C LEU A 130 -18.34 -16.12 5.55
N ARG A 131 -19.48 -16.73 5.18
CA ARG A 131 -19.53 -18.14 4.77
C ARG A 131 -18.78 -18.44 3.47
N ARG A 132 -18.62 -17.46 2.59
CA ARG A 132 -17.99 -17.66 1.26
C ARG A 132 -16.54 -17.21 1.21
N HIS A 133 -16.09 -16.41 2.17
CA HIS A 133 -14.75 -15.83 2.16
C HIS A 133 -14.04 -16.19 3.45
N GLY A 134 -13.13 -17.16 3.36
CA GLY A 134 -12.11 -17.35 4.38
C GLY A 134 -11.08 -16.24 4.32
N ILE A 135 -10.34 -16.05 5.41
CA ILE A 135 -9.19 -15.16 5.44
C ILE A 135 -8.08 -15.82 4.59
N PRO A 136 -7.56 -15.16 3.54
CA PRO A 136 -6.46 -15.70 2.76
C PRO A 136 -5.21 -15.94 3.62
N GLU A 137 -4.41 -16.96 3.29
CA GLU A 137 -3.19 -17.33 4.05
C GLU A 137 -2.11 -16.22 4.09
N ASP A 138 -2.19 -15.24 3.18
CA ASP A 138 -1.30 -14.07 3.13
C ASP A 138 -1.84 -12.86 3.92
N LYS A 139 -2.89 -13.04 4.74
CA LYS A 139 -3.59 -11.95 5.44
C LYS A 139 -4.06 -12.33 6.84
N LEU A 140 -4.11 -11.31 7.71
CA LEU A 140 -4.75 -11.39 9.03
C LEU A 140 -6.22 -11.00 9.02
N VAL A 141 -6.58 -10.02 8.18
CA VAL A 141 -7.93 -9.47 8.11
C VAL A 141 -8.35 -9.42 6.66
N TYR A 142 -9.58 -9.88 6.40
CA TYR A 142 -10.15 -9.81 5.06
C TYR A 142 -11.61 -9.37 5.13
N GLY A 143 -11.95 -8.42 4.26
CA GLY A 143 -13.26 -7.79 4.19
C GLY A 143 -13.45 -7.13 2.83
N THR A 144 -14.56 -6.41 2.66
CA THR A 144 -14.88 -5.76 1.37
C THR A 144 -13.81 -4.75 0.94
N ILE A 145 -13.22 -4.00 1.88
CA ILE A 145 -12.12 -3.05 1.58
C ILE A 145 -10.89 -3.81 1.06
N GLY A 146 -10.51 -4.92 1.71
CA GLY A 146 -9.41 -5.78 1.26
C GLY A 146 -9.65 -6.38 -0.13
N ALA A 147 -10.88 -6.80 -0.42
CA ALA A 147 -11.25 -7.30 -1.75
C ALA A 147 -11.20 -6.20 -2.83
N ILE A 148 -11.59 -4.97 -2.50
CA ILE A 148 -11.45 -3.82 -3.41
C ILE A 148 -9.97 -3.48 -3.63
N ALA A 149 -9.15 -3.52 -2.58
CA ALA A 149 -7.71 -3.30 -2.69
C ALA A 149 -7.06 -4.30 -3.67
N GLU A 150 -7.36 -5.60 -3.54
CA GLU A 150 -6.86 -6.63 -4.48
C GLU A 150 -7.30 -6.38 -5.94
N GLN A 151 -8.53 -5.94 -6.16
CA GLN A 151 -8.99 -5.59 -7.51
C GLN A 151 -8.22 -4.39 -8.08
N ASN A 152 -7.92 -3.40 -7.24
CA ASN A 152 -7.13 -2.23 -7.64
C ASN A 152 -5.66 -2.61 -7.86
N GLU A 153 -5.09 -3.49 -7.04
CA GLU A 153 -3.74 -4.03 -7.23
C GLU A 153 -3.62 -4.74 -8.60
N ALA A 154 -4.57 -5.61 -8.93
CA ALA A 154 -4.59 -6.31 -10.22
C ALA A 154 -4.66 -5.33 -11.40
N LYS A 155 -5.48 -4.27 -11.29
CA LYS A 155 -5.58 -3.20 -12.29
C LYS A 155 -4.27 -2.44 -12.44
N LEU A 156 -3.62 -2.08 -11.34
CA LEU A 156 -2.35 -1.35 -11.33
C LEU A 156 -1.21 -2.18 -11.90
N GLN A 157 -1.09 -3.46 -11.51
CA GLN A 157 -0.11 -4.38 -12.10
C GLN A 157 -0.32 -4.51 -13.61
N ALA A 158 -1.57 -4.62 -14.07
CA ALA A 158 -1.88 -4.64 -15.50
C ALA A 158 -1.46 -3.33 -16.19
N LEU A 159 -1.69 -2.17 -15.59
CA LEU A 159 -1.24 -0.87 -16.11
C LEU A 159 0.29 -0.77 -16.21
N LEU A 160 1.00 -1.23 -15.18
CA LEU A 160 2.47 -1.22 -15.14
C LEU A 160 3.10 -2.19 -16.16
N SER A 161 2.42 -3.29 -16.44
CA SER A 161 2.86 -4.30 -17.42
C SER A 161 2.72 -3.83 -18.88
N ARG A 162 1.85 -2.84 -19.15
CA ARG A 162 1.67 -2.29 -20.51
C ARG A 162 2.95 -1.58 -21.00
N PRO A 163 3.18 -1.51 -22.32
CA PRO A 163 4.29 -0.73 -22.89
C PRO A 163 4.27 0.73 -22.42
N VAL A 164 5.45 1.36 -22.35
CA VAL A 164 5.59 2.78 -22.03
C VAL A 164 5.07 3.61 -23.21
N ARG A 165 4.08 4.48 -22.96
CA ARG A 165 3.52 5.37 -23.99
C ARG A 165 4.40 6.61 -24.16
N ARG A 166 4.73 7.30 -23.06
CA ARG A 166 5.59 8.49 -23.07
C ARG A 166 7.05 8.12 -22.82
N ARG A 167 7.85 8.07 -23.89
CA ARG A 167 9.23 7.55 -23.88
C ARG A 167 10.31 8.54 -23.46
N ALA A 168 9.96 9.81 -23.23
CA ALA A 168 10.93 10.81 -22.77
C ALA A 168 11.64 10.31 -21.49
N PRO A 169 12.96 10.51 -21.32
CA PRO A 169 13.66 10.04 -20.13
C PRO A 169 13.12 10.62 -18.82
N THR A 170 12.59 11.84 -18.86
CA THR A 170 11.94 12.55 -17.75
C THR A 170 10.53 12.05 -17.45
N SER A 171 9.94 11.20 -18.32
CA SER A 171 8.56 10.74 -18.18
C SER A 171 8.35 9.92 -16.90
N ALA A 172 7.48 10.39 -16.02
CA ALA A 172 7.11 9.68 -14.80
C ALA A 172 6.49 8.29 -15.07
N GLU A 173 5.66 8.16 -16.12
CA GLU A 173 5.15 6.86 -16.59
C GLU A 173 6.29 5.89 -16.93
N ARG A 174 7.33 6.39 -17.60
CA ARG A 174 8.49 5.56 -17.95
C ARG A 174 9.19 5.10 -16.67
N LYS A 175 9.48 6.04 -15.76
CA LYS A 175 10.21 5.77 -14.52
C LYS A 175 9.52 4.72 -13.65
N VAL A 176 8.23 4.88 -13.38
CA VAL A 176 7.47 3.92 -12.57
C VAL A 176 7.41 2.53 -13.20
N LYS A 177 7.24 2.43 -14.52
CA LYS A 177 7.19 1.13 -15.23
C LYS A 177 8.55 0.46 -15.27
N GLU A 178 9.63 1.22 -15.42
CA GLU A 178 11.00 0.70 -15.36
C GLU A 178 11.35 0.24 -13.95
N PHE A 179 11.01 1.02 -12.93
CA PHE A 179 11.14 0.64 -11.52
C PHE A 179 10.39 -0.66 -11.19
N PHE A 180 9.13 -0.78 -11.62
CA PHE A 180 8.36 -2.00 -11.39
C PHE A 180 8.99 -3.23 -12.06
N ARG A 181 9.49 -3.09 -13.30
CA ARG A 181 10.18 -4.17 -14.01
C ARG A 181 11.52 -4.54 -13.37
N SER A 182 12.28 -3.56 -12.87
CA SER A 182 13.55 -3.84 -12.19
C SER A 182 13.33 -4.59 -10.88
N CYS A 183 12.26 -4.27 -10.14
CA CYS A 183 11.86 -5.01 -8.95
C CYS A 183 11.43 -6.46 -9.25
N LEU A 184 10.73 -6.69 -10.36
CA LEU A 184 10.32 -8.05 -10.78
C LEU A 184 11.51 -8.94 -11.19
N ASN A 185 12.67 -8.36 -11.53
CA ASN A 185 13.83 -9.09 -12.03
C ASN A 185 14.61 -9.79 -10.90
N ARG A 186 14.03 -10.84 -10.31
CA ARG A 186 14.67 -11.63 -9.23
C ARG A 186 16.04 -12.18 -9.62
N ALA A 187 16.22 -12.61 -10.86
CA ALA A 187 17.48 -13.17 -11.31
C ALA A 187 18.64 -12.18 -11.15
N GLU A 188 18.42 -10.91 -11.50
CA GLU A 188 19.43 -9.87 -11.34
C GLU A 188 19.64 -9.49 -9.87
N ILE A 189 18.56 -9.36 -9.09
CA ILE A 189 18.65 -9.04 -7.66
C ILE A 189 19.40 -10.15 -6.91
N ASP A 190 19.12 -11.41 -7.19
CA ASP A 190 19.79 -12.55 -6.57
C ASP A 190 21.25 -12.68 -7.04
N ARG A 191 21.57 -12.28 -8.29
CA ARG A 191 22.95 -12.20 -8.79
C ARG A 191 23.76 -11.11 -8.10
N LEU A 192 23.14 -9.99 -7.72
CA LEU A 192 23.79 -8.93 -6.95
C LEU A 192 24.05 -9.37 -5.51
N GLY A 193 23.12 -10.10 -4.90
CA GLY A 193 23.27 -10.63 -3.56
C GLY A 193 23.43 -9.50 -2.54
N PRO A 194 24.38 -9.59 -1.59
CA PRO A 194 24.59 -8.57 -0.55
C PRO A 194 25.38 -7.34 -1.05
N ARG A 195 25.97 -7.38 -2.25
CA ARG A 195 26.95 -6.37 -2.70
C ARG A 195 26.47 -4.93 -2.60
N PRO A 196 25.23 -4.57 -3.02
CA PRO A 196 24.77 -3.18 -2.92
C PRO A 196 24.73 -2.66 -1.47
N MET A 197 24.37 -3.53 -0.52
CA MET A 197 24.38 -3.16 0.90
C MET A 197 25.81 -3.06 1.45
N LEU A 198 26.73 -3.92 1.00
CA LEU A 198 28.14 -3.85 1.42
C LEU A 198 28.79 -2.53 0.98
N GLU A 199 28.41 -2.00 -0.19
CA GLU A 199 28.84 -0.67 -0.66
C GLU A 199 28.33 0.43 0.29
N VAL A 200 27.03 0.42 0.64
CA VAL A 200 26.44 1.37 1.62
C VAL A 200 27.10 1.27 2.99
N ILE A 201 27.33 0.05 3.49
CA ILE A 201 28.03 -0.17 4.76
C ILE A 201 29.45 0.39 4.70
N GLY A 202 30.16 0.16 3.59
CA GLY A 202 31.50 0.72 3.36
C GLY A 202 31.51 2.25 3.34
N GLU A 203 30.57 2.87 2.63
CA GLU A 203 30.39 4.34 2.61
C GLU A 203 30.08 4.90 4.01
N CYS A 204 29.39 4.13 4.84
CA CYS A 204 29.07 4.50 6.22
C CYS A 204 30.18 4.13 7.22
N GLY A 205 31.35 3.67 6.76
CA GLY A 205 32.53 3.43 7.61
C GLY A 205 32.70 2.00 8.11
N GLY A 206 31.86 1.05 7.67
CA GLY A 206 31.94 -0.36 8.04
C GLY A 206 31.42 -0.67 9.44
N TRP A 207 31.33 -1.96 9.75
CA TRP A 207 31.03 -2.44 11.10
C TRP A 207 32.19 -2.17 12.06
N ASP A 208 31.85 -1.96 13.34
CA ASP A 208 32.83 -1.75 14.41
C ASP A 208 33.78 -0.57 14.20
N ALA A 209 33.28 0.51 13.58
CA ALA A 209 34.05 1.73 13.38
C ALA A 209 34.73 2.19 14.69
N SER A 210 36.02 2.52 14.57
CA SER A 210 36.88 2.84 15.70
C SER A 210 36.42 4.12 16.43
N PRO A 211 36.66 4.23 17.74
CA PRO A 211 36.45 5.48 18.48
C PRO A 211 37.19 6.64 17.79
N GLY A 212 36.44 7.63 17.29
CA GLY A 212 36.98 8.81 16.59
C GLY A 212 37.08 8.70 15.06
N SER A 213 36.75 7.57 14.44
CA SER A 213 36.79 7.42 12.96
C SER A 213 35.55 7.94 12.24
N GLY A 214 34.50 8.33 12.96
CA GLY A 214 33.26 8.84 12.39
C GLY A 214 32.64 9.92 13.26
N ASP A 215 32.24 11.02 12.64
CA ASP A 215 31.40 12.03 13.29
C ASP A 215 29.98 11.47 13.41
N LEU A 216 29.43 11.39 14.62
CA LEU A 216 28.06 10.93 14.84
C LEU A 216 27.04 11.69 13.96
N ASN A 217 27.27 13.00 13.73
CA ASN A 217 26.39 13.80 12.86
C ASN A 217 26.54 13.45 11.38
N GLU A 218 27.70 12.94 10.95
CA GLU A 218 27.89 12.42 9.59
C GLU A 218 27.01 11.20 9.37
N LEU A 219 27.07 10.24 10.30
CA LEU A 219 26.28 9.02 10.17
C LEU A 219 24.78 9.31 10.36
N LEU A 220 24.40 10.23 11.26
CA LEU A 220 23.01 10.68 11.41
C LEU A 220 22.47 11.32 10.13
N TYR A 221 23.28 12.13 9.46
CA TYR A 221 22.93 12.68 8.16
C TYR A 221 22.73 11.58 7.12
N LYS A 222 23.62 10.58 7.06
CA LYS A 222 23.47 9.46 6.12
C LYS A 222 22.21 8.65 6.43
N THR A 223 21.97 8.30 7.69
CA THR A 223 20.79 7.52 8.08
C THR A 223 19.51 8.28 7.73
N GLN A 224 19.33 9.51 8.23
CA GLN A 224 18.06 10.23 8.12
C GLN A 224 17.92 11.01 6.80
N GLY A 225 18.99 11.70 6.36
CA GLY A 225 18.97 12.58 5.19
C GLY A 225 19.17 11.87 3.85
N VAL A 226 19.93 10.77 3.81
CA VAL A 226 20.20 10.02 2.56
C VAL A 226 19.30 8.79 2.47
N TYR A 227 19.34 7.92 3.47
CA TYR A 227 18.63 6.63 3.42
C TYR A 227 17.23 6.66 4.04
N SER A 228 16.78 7.81 4.57
CA SER A 228 15.47 7.96 5.22
C SER A 228 15.20 6.92 6.34
N ALA A 229 16.25 6.49 7.03
CA ALA A 229 16.22 5.59 8.16
C ALA A 229 16.24 6.38 9.47
N ALA A 230 15.12 6.37 10.19
CA ALA A 230 15.03 6.98 11.51
C ALA A 230 15.90 6.21 12.52
N VAL A 231 16.73 6.94 13.25
CA VAL A 231 17.64 6.44 14.30
C VAL A 231 17.57 7.41 15.46
N LEU A 232 17.36 6.89 16.67
CA LEU A 232 17.19 7.65 17.92
C LEU A 232 15.99 8.61 17.98
N PHE A 233 15.52 9.15 16.86
CA PHE A 233 14.40 10.08 16.72
C PHE A 233 13.98 10.14 15.25
N SER A 234 12.76 10.60 15.01
CA SER A 234 12.27 10.93 13.68
C SER A 234 12.42 12.43 13.42
N LEU A 235 12.65 12.78 12.16
CA LEU A 235 12.70 14.15 11.68
C LEU A 235 11.81 14.24 10.44
N THR A 236 10.78 15.07 10.50
CA THR A 236 9.84 15.26 9.40
C THR A 236 9.55 16.73 9.15
N VAL A 237 9.07 17.05 7.95
CA VAL A 237 8.54 18.38 7.62
C VAL A 237 7.04 18.25 7.39
N SER A 238 6.26 18.96 8.18
CA SER A 238 4.79 18.93 8.11
C SER A 238 4.21 20.31 8.44
N LEU A 239 2.90 20.48 8.24
CA LEU A 239 2.22 21.74 8.61
C LEU A 239 2.41 22.02 10.10
N ASP A 240 2.44 23.28 10.53
CA ASP A 240 2.48 23.60 11.96
C ASP A 240 1.07 23.48 12.57
N ASP A 241 0.89 22.66 13.62
CA ASP A 241 -0.41 22.44 14.26
C ASP A 241 -1.02 23.73 14.83
N ARG A 242 -0.17 24.70 15.23
CA ARG A 242 -0.61 26.01 15.72
C ARG A 242 -0.59 27.09 14.64
N ASN A 243 -0.05 26.81 13.45
CA ASN A 243 -0.06 27.70 12.29
C ASN A 243 -0.03 26.94 10.97
N THR A 244 -1.18 26.47 10.51
CA THR A 244 -1.32 25.64 9.30
C THR A 244 -0.99 26.37 7.99
N SER A 245 -0.62 27.66 8.03
CA SER A 245 -0.17 28.42 6.86
C SER A 245 1.32 28.21 6.53
N ARG A 246 2.07 27.51 7.39
CA ARG A 246 3.49 27.21 7.17
C ARG A 246 3.83 25.76 7.49
N TYR A 247 4.95 25.31 6.96
CA TYR A 247 5.58 24.06 7.36
C TYR A 247 6.55 24.31 8.52
N VAL A 248 6.81 23.28 9.31
CA VAL A 248 7.78 23.28 10.41
C VAL A 248 8.48 21.93 10.48
N ILE A 249 9.73 21.94 10.93
CA ILE A 249 10.47 20.71 11.24
C ILE A 249 9.89 20.13 12.53
N ARG A 250 9.46 18.87 12.50
CA ARG A 250 8.99 18.13 13.67
C ARG A 250 9.98 17.04 14.04
N ILE A 251 10.26 16.94 15.34
CA ILE A 251 11.12 15.92 15.94
C ILE A 251 10.30 15.14 16.96
N ASP A 252 10.30 13.82 16.85
CA ASP A 252 9.58 12.91 17.74
C ASP A 252 10.42 11.67 18.07
N GLN A 253 9.97 10.88 19.02
CA GLN A 253 10.56 9.58 19.36
C GLN A 253 10.55 8.62 18.15
N ASP A 254 11.62 7.85 17.96
CA ASP A 254 11.72 6.79 16.95
C ASP A 254 13.00 5.95 17.23
N GLY A 255 13.38 5.08 16.30
CA GLY A 255 14.63 4.32 16.34
C GLY A 255 14.45 2.87 16.78
N LEU A 256 13.22 2.39 16.94
CA LEU A 256 12.93 0.98 17.19
C LEU A 256 12.69 0.24 15.87
N THR A 257 13.09 -1.04 15.82
CA THR A 257 12.85 -1.93 14.68
C THR A 257 11.56 -2.70 14.80
N LEU A 258 11.24 -3.18 16.00
CA LEU A 258 9.90 -3.69 16.29
C LEU A 258 8.95 -2.50 16.48
N PRO A 259 7.69 -2.63 16.06
CA PRO A 259 6.75 -1.51 15.95
C PRO A 259 6.34 -0.93 17.30
N GLU A 260 6.41 -1.72 18.38
CA GLU A 260 5.95 -1.31 19.71
C GLU A 260 6.99 -1.56 20.78
N ARG A 261 7.07 -0.62 21.73
CA ARG A 261 8.03 -0.72 22.85
C ARG A 261 7.79 -1.94 23.74
N THR A 262 6.53 -2.38 23.87
CA THR A 262 6.15 -3.50 24.75
C THR A 262 6.79 -4.81 24.32
N LEU A 263 6.99 -5.01 23.01
CA LEU A 263 7.67 -6.18 22.45
C LEU A 263 9.13 -6.31 22.93
N TYR A 264 9.78 -5.20 23.26
CA TYR A 264 11.15 -5.20 23.77
C TYR A 264 11.24 -5.49 25.28
N LEU A 265 10.15 -5.27 26.01
CA LEU A 265 10.12 -5.45 27.47
C LEU A 265 9.98 -6.91 27.87
N GLY A 266 9.52 -7.79 26.97
CA GLY A 266 9.44 -9.24 27.20
C GLY A 266 8.61 -9.59 28.44
N GLN A 267 7.43 -8.99 28.57
CA GLN A 267 6.59 -9.14 29.77
C GLN A 267 5.57 -10.28 29.65
N ASP A 268 5.44 -10.86 28.46
CA ASP A 268 4.52 -11.95 28.12
C ASP A 268 5.19 -12.95 27.16
N GLU A 269 4.61 -14.14 27.03
CA GLU A 269 5.18 -15.24 26.24
C GLU A 269 5.32 -14.88 24.75
N GLU A 270 4.41 -14.07 24.21
CA GLU A 270 4.41 -13.66 22.82
C GLU A 270 5.55 -12.68 22.52
N SER A 271 5.73 -11.67 23.37
CA SER A 271 6.83 -10.71 23.29
C SER A 271 8.20 -11.37 23.47
N GLU A 272 8.34 -12.33 24.40
CA GLU A 272 9.58 -13.12 24.54
C GLU A 272 9.90 -13.91 23.26
N LYS A 273 8.89 -14.53 22.64
CA LYS A 273 9.04 -15.27 21.39
C LYS A 273 9.43 -14.35 20.23
N ILE A 274 8.78 -13.20 20.08
CA ILE A 274 9.09 -12.20 19.06
C ILE A 274 10.50 -11.64 19.26
N LEU A 275 10.91 -11.36 20.50
CA LEU A 275 12.23 -10.85 20.81
C LEU A 275 13.33 -11.86 20.47
N ALA A 276 13.09 -13.15 20.72
CA ALA A 276 13.97 -14.23 20.30
C ALA A 276 14.07 -14.34 18.77
N ALA A 277 12.93 -14.27 18.06
CA ALA A 277 12.89 -14.26 16.60
C ALA A 277 13.63 -13.04 16.02
N TYR A 278 13.48 -11.88 16.66
CA TYR A 278 14.15 -10.65 16.26
C TYR A 278 15.68 -10.75 16.41
N ARG A 279 16.17 -11.38 17.48
CA ARG A 279 17.59 -11.68 17.63
C ARG A 279 18.11 -12.59 16.51
N VAL A 280 17.37 -13.66 16.17
CA VAL A 280 17.72 -14.56 15.07
C VAL A 280 17.76 -13.81 13.74
N PHE A 281 16.80 -12.91 13.51
CA PHE A 281 16.78 -12.03 12.35
C PHE A 281 18.01 -11.13 12.25
N MET A 282 18.41 -10.49 13.36
CA MET A 282 19.66 -9.71 13.42
C MET A 282 20.88 -10.55 13.03
N GLU A 283 21.04 -11.70 13.68
CA GLU A 283 22.20 -12.58 13.47
C GLU A 283 22.26 -13.07 12.02
N ARG A 284 21.10 -13.40 11.43
CA ARG A 284 21.01 -13.81 10.02
C ARG A 284 21.44 -12.71 9.07
N LEU A 285 20.92 -11.48 9.22
CA LEU A 285 21.29 -10.37 8.34
C LEU A 285 22.77 -9.99 8.50
N LEU A 286 23.27 -9.92 9.74
CA LEU A 286 24.68 -9.66 10.01
C LEU A 286 25.60 -10.72 9.37
N THR A 287 25.20 -12.00 9.41
CA THR A 287 25.92 -13.09 8.76
C THR A 287 25.92 -12.95 7.25
N LEU A 288 24.76 -12.66 6.63
CA LEU A 288 24.66 -12.44 5.18
C LEU A 288 25.50 -11.26 4.69
N LEU A 289 25.77 -10.30 5.57
CA LEU A 289 26.60 -9.12 5.32
C LEU A 289 28.06 -9.30 5.73
N GLY A 290 28.47 -10.51 6.14
CA GLY A 290 29.84 -10.84 6.48
C GLY A 290 30.38 -10.09 7.71
N ALA A 291 29.51 -9.71 8.64
CA ALA A 291 29.93 -9.10 9.90
C ALA A 291 30.66 -10.13 10.79
N GLU A 292 31.68 -9.68 11.51
CA GLU A 292 32.36 -10.48 12.52
C GLU A 292 31.64 -10.37 13.88
N HIS A 293 31.86 -11.35 14.76
CA HIS A 293 31.30 -11.39 16.11
C HIS A 293 29.78 -11.18 16.14
N VAL A 294 29.07 -11.86 15.23
CA VAL A 294 27.64 -11.67 14.95
C VAL A 294 26.76 -11.70 16.19
N GLU A 295 26.87 -12.74 17.02
CA GLU A 295 26.04 -12.89 18.23
C GLU A 295 26.25 -11.74 19.22
N GLN A 296 27.51 -11.37 19.45
CA GLN A 296 27.83 -10.24 20.33
C GLN A 296 27.27 -8.93 19.77
N LYS A 297 27.43 -8.70 18.46
CA LYS A 297 26.96 -7.47 17.81
C LYS A 297 25.44 -7.37 17.85
N ALA A 298 24.73 -8.46 17.55
CA ALA A 298 23.28 -8.54 17.66
C ALA A 298 22.82 -8.25 19.09
N GLN A 299 23.48 -8.86 20.08
CA GLN A 299 23.15 -8.66 21.49
C GLN A 299 23.36 -7.20 21.95
N GLU A 300 24.45 -6.55 21.52
CA GLU A 300 24.75 -5.15 21.85
C GLU A 300 23.74 -4.18 21.21
N ILE A 301 23.38 -4.40 19.94
CA ILE A 301 22.37 -3.59 19.23
C ILE A 301 21.01 -3.78 19.89
N LEU A 302 20.62 -5.03 20.19
CA LEU A 302 19.36 -5.35 20.84
C LEU A 302 19.24 -4.69 22.21
N GLN A 303 20.31 -4.72 23.03
CA GLN A 303 20.32 -4.05 24.33
C GLN A 303 20.15 -2.53 24.21
N LEU A 304 20.77 -1.92 23.19
CA LEU A 304 20.59 -0.49 22.94
C LEU A 304 19.14 -0.18 22.51
N GLU A 305 18.53 -0.99 21.64
CA GLU A 305 17.12 -0.83 21.29
C GLU A 305 16.19 -1.07 22.49
N GLN A 306 16.52 -1.99 23.40
CA GLN A 306 15.76 -2.17 24.65
C GLN A 306 15.86 -0.94 25.57
N HIS A 307 17.04 -0.31 25.67
CA HIS A 307 17.18 0.95 26.40
C HIS A 307 16.38 2.08 25.76
N LEU A 308 16.37 2.17 24.41
CA LEU A 308 15.51 3.11 23.69
C LEU A 308 14.03 2.82 23.96
N ALA A 309 13.60 1.57 23.84
CA ALA A 309 12.21 1.17 24.07
C ALA A 309 11.75 1.49 25.50
N ASN A 310 12.65 1.40 26.48
CA ASN A 310 12.33 1.74 27.86
C ASN A 310 12.00 3.24 28.03
N ILE A 311 12.65 4.11 27.26
CA ILE A 311 12.46 5.57 27.33
C ILE A 311 11.38 6.11 26.39
N THR A 312 11.05 5.38 25.30
CA THR A 312 9.95 5.66 24.37
C THR A 312 8.59 5.63 25.08
N VAL A 313 7.62 6.47 24.75
CA VAL A 313 6.24 6.33 25.27
C VAL A 313 5.41 5.52 24.27
N SER A 314 4.56 4.58 24.69
CA SER A 314 3.75 3.82 23.71
C SER A 314 2.77 4.74 22.98
N GLU A 315 2.53 4.50 21.68
CA GLU A 315 1.52 5.25 20.91
C GLU A 315 0.09 5.02 21.42
N TYR A 316 -0.14 3.96 22.19
CA TYR A 316 -1.43 3.67 22.83
C TYR A 316 -1.63 4.40 24.16
N ASP A 317 -0.58 5.02 24.70
CA ASP A 317 -0.66 5.79 25.94
C ASP A 317 -1.48 7.08 25.71
N ASP A 318 -2.32 7.44 26.69
CA ASP A 318 -3.19 8.61 26.58
C ASP A 318 -2.39 9.92 26.40
N VAL A 319 -1.16 10.00 26.92
CA VAL A 319 -0.28 11.15 26.71
C VAL A 319 -0.01 11.41 25.23
N ARG A 320 0.05 10.36 24.39
CA ARG A 320 0.31 10.48 22.95
C ARG A 320 -0.94 10.78 22.11
N ARG A 321 -2.13 10.76 22.71
CA ARG A 321 -3.40 11.10 22.04
C ARG A 321 -3.69 12.59 22.01
N ASP A 322 -3.13 13.37 22.96
CA ASP A 322 -3.29 14.82 23.00
C ASP A 322 -2.10 15.54 22.33
N VAL A 323 -2.24 15.77 21.02
CA VAL A 323 -1.26 16.51 20.20
C VAL A 323 -0.96 17.91 20.78
N SER A 324 -1.94 18.57 21.41
CA SER A 324 -1.75 19.92 21.96
C SER A 324 -0.79 19.92 23.16
N SER A 325 -0.83 18.84 23.94
CA SER A 325 0.06 18.64 25.10
C SER A 325 1.49 18.26 24.69
N MET A 326 1.63 17.48 23.61
CA MET A 326 2.94 17.09 23.08
C MET A 326 3.64 18.23 22.33
N TYR A 327 2.89 19.18 21.79
CA TYR A 327 3.43 20.30 21.01
C TYR A 327 4.32 21.22 21.86
N HIS A 328 5.64 21.10 21.69
CA HIS A 328 6.61 22.03 22.25
C HIS A 328 7.41 22.71 21.15
N LYS A 329 7.07 23.97 20.84
CA LYS A 329 7.85 24.78 19.90
C LYS A 329 9.06 25.37 20.60
N VAL A 330 10.25 25.10 20.07
CA VAL A 330 11.54 25.55 20.59
C VAL A 330 12.40 26.09 19.45
N THR A 331 13.38 26.93 19.77
CA THR A 331 14.40 27.32 18.78
C THR A 331 15.48 26.25 18.63
N LEU A 332 16.25 26.27 17.54
CA LEU A 332 17.41 25.37 17.38
C LEU A 332 18.43 25.53 18.50
N GLY A 333 18.65 26.76 19.01
CA GLY A 333 19.50 27.01 20.17
C GLY A 333 18.94 26.40 21.47
N GLU A 334 17.62 26.34 21.64
CA GLU A 334 16.96 25.63 22.74
C GLU A 334 17.09 24.11 22.58
N LEU A 335 16.83 23.58 21.40
CA LEU A 335 16.99 22.16 21.09
C LEU A 335 18.42 21.67 21.36
N GLN A 336 19.42 22.50 21.01
CA GLN A 336 20.83 22.23 21.28
C GLN A 336 21.15 22.15 22.79
N ARG A 337 20.40 22.86 23.64
CA ARG A 337 20.52 22.76 25.11
C ARG A 337 19.79 21.53 25.68
N ILE A 338 18.65 21.16 25.08
CA ILE A 338 17.89 19.96 25.48
C ILE A 338 18.70 18.69 25.19
N THR A 339 19.35 18.65 24.02
CA THR A 339 20.11 17.49 23.54
C THR A 339 21.51 17.87 23.07
N PRO A 340 22.43 18.17 24.01
CA PRO A 340 23.74 18.73 23.71
C PRO A 340 24.72 17.76 23.02
N THR A 341 24.43 16.46 23.01
CA THR A 341 25.29 15.46 22.37
C THR A 341 25.24 15.48 20.84
N LEU A 342 24.21 16.10 20.26
CA LEU A 342 24.03 16.23 18.82
C LEU A 342 24.36 17.66 18.37
N LYS A 343 24.82 17.84 17.12
CA LYS A 343 25.08 19.16 16.53
C LYS A 343 23.93 19.50 15.59
N TRP A 344 22.78 19.87 16.16
CA TRP A 344 21.51 20.01 15.44
C TRP A 344 21.60 20.91 14.23
N LYS A 345 22.11 22.13 14.40
CA LYS A 345 22.27 23.08 13.29
C LYS A 345 23.03 22.44 12.13
N ARG A 346 24.16 21.79 12.40
CA ARG A 346 24.97 21.11 11.36
C ARG A 346 24.22 19.95 10.71
N LEU A 347 23.45 19.18 11.48
CA LEU A 347 22.64 18.09 10.93
C LEU A 347 21.57 18.64 9.97
N LEU A 348 20.81 19.65 10.41
CA LEU A 348 19.73 20.26 9.64
C LEU A 348 20.25 21.00 8.41
N ASP A 349 21.30 21.80 8.56
CA ASP A 349 21.94 22.52 7.45
C ASP A 349 22.29 21.55 6.31
N ARG A 350 22.75 20.36 6.69
CA ARG A 350 23.17 19.33 5.73
C ARG A 350 22.00 18.58 5.11
N ILE A 351 20.97 18.23 5.89
CA ILE A 351 19.77 17.55 5.39
C ILE A 351 19.03 18.45 4.39
N PHE A 352 18.86 19.74 4.72
CA PHE A 352 18.07 20.67 3.90
C PHE A 352 18.90 21.47 2.89
N HIS A 353 20.21 21.31 2.89
CA HIS A 353 21.13 22.12 2.09
C HIS A 353 20.93 23.63 2.28
N ASP A 354 20.68 24.04 3.53
CA ASP A 354 20.41 25.42 3.93
C ASP A 354 21.31 25.82 5.12
N ASN A 355 21.33 27.10 5.49
CA ASN A 355 22.07 27.61 6.64
C ASN A 355 21.09 28.19 7.67
N PHE A 356 20.59 27.34 8.55
CA PHE A 356 19.61 27.73 9.56
C PHE A 356 20.21 28.66 10.61
N SER A 357 19.40 29.63 11.07
CA SER A 357 19.72 30.41 12.27
C SER A 357 19.50 29.57 13.54
N GLU A 358 20.17 29.92 14.64
CA GLU A 358 19.86 29.34 15.95
C GLU A 358 18.45 29.69 16.44
N ASP A 359 17.85 30.74 15.86
CA ASP A 359 16.46 31.17 16.12
C ASP A 359 15.41 30.41 15.29
N GLU A 360 15.83 29.50 14.40
CA GLU A 360 14.89 28.69 13.63
C GLU A 360 13.98 27.89 14.57
N GLU A 361 12.67 27.95 14.33
CA GLU A 361 11.68 27.30 15.19
C GLU A 361 11.42 25.87 14.73
N VAL A 362 11.49 24.92 15.67
CA VAL A 362 11.17 23.51 15.45
C VAL A 362 10.15 23.04 16.48
N VAL A 363 9.40 22.00 16.14
CA VAL A 363 8.43 21.39 17.04
C VAL A 363 8.99 20.08 17.58
N LEU A 364 9.11 20.00 18.90
CA LEU A 364 9.53 18.83 19.64
C LEU A 364 8.29 18.16 20.25
N LEU A 365 8.00 16.93 19.84
CA LEU A 365 6.83 16.19 20.33
C LEU A 365 7.16 15.29 21.53
N ALA A 366 8.44 14.96 21.73
CA ALA A 366 8.89 14.06 22.79
C ALA A 366 10.09 14.64 23.56
N THR A 367 9.89 15.74 24.29
CA THR A 367 10.97 16.48 24.99
C THR A 367 11.73 15.62 26.00
N ASP A 368 11.02 14.92 26.91
CA ASP A 368 11.65 14.07 27.93
C ASP A 368 12.40 12.88 27.33
N TYR A 369 11.85 12.32 26.26
CA TYR A 369 12.49 11.25 25.49
C TYR A 369 13.83 11.76 24.92
N MET A 370 13.84 12.95 24.32
CA MET A 370 15.05 13.51 23.72
C MET A 370 16.13 13.81 24.75
N HIS A 371 15.78 14.30 25.94
CA HIS A 371 16.73 14.40 27.05
C HIS A 371 17.39 13.05 27.39
N LYS A 372 16.58 11.99 27.50
CA LYS A 372 17.07 10.64 27.80
C LYS A 372 17.89 10.04 26.65
N VAL A 373 17.54 10.33 25.40
CA VAL A 373 18.36 9.98 24.22
C VAL A 373 19.73 10.66 24.30
N SER A 374 19.78 11.93 24.67
CA SER A 374 21.05 12.64 24.86
C SER A 374 21.93 11.97 25.92
N ASP A 375 21.33 11.50 27.02
CA ASP A 375 22.04 10.74 28.05
C ASP A 375 22.51 9.37 27.55
N LEU A 376 21.65 8.66 26.81
CA LEU A 376 21.94 7.35 26.22
C LEU A 376 23.12 7.41 25.24
N ILE A 377 23.16 8.42 24.37
CA ILE A 377 24.28 8.68 23.46
C ILE A 377 25.58 8.88 24.23
N ARG A 378 25.54 9.63 25.34
CA ARG A 378 26.73 9.95 26.14
C ARG A 378 27.34 8.72 26.82
N VAL A 379 26.50 7.79 27.29
CA VAL A 379 26.96 6.61 28.05
C VAL A 379 27.27 5.40 27.17
N THR A 380 26.75 5.38 25.93
CA THR A 380 26.91 4.25 25.02
C THR A 380 28.24 4.34 24.28
N PRO A 381 29.06 3.26 24.25
CA PRO A 381 30.28 3.23 23.45
C PRO A 381 30.02 3.57 21.98
N SER A 382 30.86 4.43 21.39
CA SER A 382 30.67 4.90 20.00
C SER A 382 30.54 3.76 18.99
N ARG A 383 31.26 2.66 19.20
CA ARG A 383 31.19 1.45 18.38
C ARG A 383 29.78 0.83 18.34
N ILE A 384 29.12 0.73 19.50
CA ILE A 384 27.77 0.16 19.62
C ILE A 384 26.76 1.11 18.97
N LEU A 385 26.86 2.41 19.25
CA LEU A 385 25.98 3.42 18.66
C LEU A 385 26.08 3.43 17.12
N HIS A 386 27.31 3.36 16.59
CA HIS A 386 27.57 3.25 15.15
C HIS A 386 26.95 1.99 14.54
N ASN A 387 27.16 0.83 15.16
CA ASN A 387 26.59 -0.44 14.70
C ASN A 387 25.06 -0.41 14.70
N TYR A 388 24.43 0.18 15.72
CA TYR A 388 22.98 0.37 15.76
C TYR A 388 22.47 1.27 14.62
N MET A 389 23.15 2.38 14.35
CA MET A 389 22.76 3.27 13.25
C MET A 389 22.91 2.59 11.88
N LEU A 390 23.97 1.82 11.68
CA LEU A 390 24.12 0.96 10.49
C LEU A 390 23.02 -0.10 10.42
N TRP A 391 22.70 -0.74 11.54
CA TRP A 391 21.63 -1.72 11.62
C TRP A 391 20.30 -1.14 11.14
N ARG A 392 19.96 0.08 11.54
CA ARG A 392 18.75 0.77 11.09
C ARG A 392 18.70 0.97 9.57
N ILE A 393 19.83 1.32 8.95
CA ILE A 393 19.95 1.37 7.48
C ILE A 393 19.76 -0.03 6.89
N VAL A 394 20.42 -1.03 7.46
CA VAL A 394 20.36 -2.42 6.99
C VAL A 394 18.92 -2.92 6.98
N VAL A 395 18.16 -2.70 8.04
CA VAL A 395 16.75 -3.12 8.14
C VAL A 395 15.91 -2.47 7.05
N VAL A 396 15.98 -1.14 6.91
CA VAL A 396 15.18 -0.38 5.94
C VAL A 396 15.48 -0.81 4.51
N LEU A 397 16.75 -1.05 4.17
CA LEU A 397 17.14 -1.35 2.80
C LEU A 397 17.07 -2.85 2.45
N SER A 398 17.01 -3.75 3.44
CA SER A 398 17.02 -5.21 3.21
C SER A 398 15.83 -5.72 2.39
N GLU A 399 14.70 -4.99 2.38
CA GLU A 399 13.54 -5.34 1.55
C GLU A 399 13.83 -5.34 0.04
N HIS A 400 14.90 -4.64 -0.38
CA HIS A 400 15.30 -4.49 -1.78
C HIS A 400 16.43 -5.45 -2.22
N LEU A 401 16.93 -6.30 -1.32
CA LEU A 401 18.04 -7.22 -1.58
C LEU A 401 17.57 -8.60 -2.04
N SER A 402 18.51 -9.52 -2.23
CA SER A 402 18.29 -10.90 -2.68
C SER A 402 17.37 -11.71 -1.77
N THR A 403 16.88 -12.83 -2.30
CA THR A 403 15.92 -13.74 -1.64
C THR A 403 16.29 -14.08 -0.18
N PRO A 404 17.55 -14.39 0.19
CA PRO A 404 17.92 -14.66 1.59
C PRO A 404 17.60 -13.54 2.59
N PHE A 405 17.66 -12.27 2.17
CA PHE A 405 17.32 -11.11 3.00
C PHE A 405 15.80 -10.98 3.17
N ARG A 406 15.05 -11.10 2.07
CA ARG A 406 13.58 -11.06 2.10
C ARG A 406 12.98 -12.23 2.89
N ASP A 407 13.59 -13.40 2.80
CA ASP A 407 13.18 -14.57 3.59
C ASP A 407 13.37 -14.32 5.08
N ALA A 408 14.48 -13.69 5.48
CA ALA A 408 14.69 -13.31 6.89
C ALA A 408 13.64 -12.31 7.39
N ILE A 409 13.28 -11.31 6.57
CA ILE A 409 12.21 -10.34 6.90
C ILE A 409 10.86 -11.06 7.04
N HIS A 410 10.55 -11.96 6.10
CA HIS A 410 9.30 -12.71 6.15
C HIS A 410 9.21 -13.62 7.36
N GLU A 411 10.29 -14.30 7.74
CA GLU A 411 10.32 -15.15 8.93
C GLU A 411 10.03 -14.34 10.20
N LEU A 412 10.61 -13.14 10.34
CA LEU A 412 10.29 -12.25 11.46
C LEU A 412 8.83 -11.78 11.42
N SER A 413 8.35 -11.32 10.25
CA SER A 413 6.96 -10.88 10.07
C SER A 413 5.98 -12.01 10.37
N LYS A 414 6.29 -13.26 10.01
CA LYS A 414 5.47 -14.43 10.34
C LYS A 414 5.35 -14.64 11.85
N GLU A 415 6.42 -14.45 12.61
CA GLU A 415 6.37 -14.58 14.07
C GLU A 415 5.61 -13.43 14.74
N MET A 416 5.63 -12.23 14.14
CA MET A 416 4.92 -11.05 14.66
C MET A 416 3.44 -10.99 14.27
N GLU A 417 3.12 -11.41 13.06
CA GLU A 417 1.80 -11.19 12.44
C GLU A 417 1.09 -12.51 12.11
N GLY A 418 1.69 -13.68 12.34
CA GLY A 418 1.04 -14.97 12.06
C GLY A 418 0.78 -15.28 10.58
N ASN A 419 1.22 -14.43 9.65
CA ASN A 419 1.03 -14.63 8.21
C ASN A 419 1.84 -15.85 7.72
N GLU A 420 1.17 -16.91 7.27
CA GLU A 420 1.84 -18.18 6.94
C GLU A 420 2.59 -18.13 5.60
N LYS A 421 2.18 -17.25 4.68
CA LYS A 421 2.67 -17.22 3.30
C LYS A 421 3.25 -15.87 2.90
N GLN A 422 4.37 -15.90 2.18
CA GLN A 422 4.95 -14.71 1.55
C GLN A 422 3.98 -14.08 0.54
N LEU A 423 3.94 -12.74 0.55
CA LEU A 423 3.25 -11.96 -0.48
C LEU A 423 3.82 -12.25 -1.87
N GLU A 424 2.94 -12.26 -2.86
CA GLU A 424 3.30 -12.40 -4.27
C GLU A 424 4.22 -11.27 -4.71
N LEU A 425 5.26 -11.58 -5.50
CA LEU A 425 6.31 -10.60 -5.85
C LEU A 425 5.74 -9.37 -6.54
N GLY A 426 4.78 -9.53 -7.44
CA GLY A 426 4.08 -8.43 -8.10
C GLY A 426 3.41 -7.49 -7.10
N LYS A 427 2.79 -8.01 -6.02
CA LYS A 427 2.23 -7.19 -4.94
C LYS A 427 3.33 -6.43 -4.18
N VAL A 428 4.43 -7.10 -3.82
CA VAL A 428 5.58 -6.46 -3.16
C VAL A 428 6.13 -5.31 -4.03
N CYS A 429 6.39 -5.59 -5.31
CA CYS A 429 6.92 -4.60 -6.24
C CYS A 429 5.93 -3.46 -6.55
N LEU A 430 4.62 -3.74 -6.55
CA LEU A 430 3.60 -2.71 -6.67
C LEU A 430 3.61 -1.79 -5.45
N SER A 431 3.70 -2.34 -4.24
CA SER A 431 3.82 -1.57 -3.01
C SER A 431 5.04 -0.64 -3.05
N GLN A 432 6.20 -1.17 -3.46
CA GLN A 432 7.41 -0.37 -3.65
C GLN A 432 7.25 0.72 -4.72
N ALA A 433 6.63 0.39 -5.85
CA ALA A 433 6.35 1.37 -6.89
C ALA A 433 5.42 2.47 -6.37
N ASN A 434 4.42 2.13 -5.56
CA ASN A 434 3.51 3.10 -4.94
C ASN A 434 4.23 3.98 -3.90
N LYS A 435 5.11 3.40 -3.08
CA LYS A 435 5.94 4.12 -2.09
C LYS A 435 6.80 5.19 -2.75
N HIS A 436 7.47 4.86 -3.87
CA HIS A 436 8.39 5.79 -4.52
C HIS A 436 7.76 6.63 -5.63
N PHE A 437 6.73 6.14 -6.33
CA PHE A 437 6.14 6.77 -7.52
C PHE A 437 4.61 6.90 -7.44
N GLY A 438 4.03 6.96 -6.24
CA GLY A 438 2.59 6.95 -6.01
C GLY A 438 1.78 7.95 -6.84
N MET A 439 2.29 9.18 -7.06
CA MET A 439 1.60 10.17 -7.91
C MET A 439 1.58 9.75 -9.39
N ALA A 440 2.65 9.12 -9.88
CA ALA A 440 2.71 8.59 -11.24
C ALA A 440 1.77 7.38 -11.41
N LEU A 441 1.71 6.46 -10.43
CA LEU A 441 0.71 5.37 -10.45
C LEU A 441 -0.71 5.93 -10.38
N GLY A 442 -0.95 6.92 -9.52
CA GLY A 442 -2.23 7.60 -9.38
C GLY A 442 -2.69 8.21 -10.69
N ALA A 443 -1.82 8.91 -11.41
CA ALA A 443 -2.12 9.46 -12.73
C ALA A 443 -2.55 8.37 -13.73
N LEU A 444 -1.82 7.25 -13.79
CA LEU A 444 -2.18 6.11 -14.65
C LEU A 444 -3.53 5.48 -14.27
N PHE A 445 -3.79 5.34 -12.97
CA PHE A 445 -5.05 4.77 -12.48
C PHE A 445 -6.24 5.68 -12.78
N VAL A 446 -6.07 6.97 -12.55
CA VAL A 446 -7.11 7.99 -12.78
C VAL A 446 -7.48 8.06 -14.25
N GLU A 447 -6.48 8.11 -15.14
CA GLU A 447 -6.66 8.18 -16.59
C GLU A 447 -7.50 7.00 -17.12
N GLU A 448 -7.27 5.79 -16.60
CA GLU A 448 -7.92 4.58 -17.09
C GLU A 448 -9.25 4.26 -16.40
N TYR A 449 -9.32 4.42 -15.07
CA TYR A 449 -10.39 3.84 -14.25
C TYR A 449 -11.27 4.85 -13.51
N PHE A 450 -10.89 6.12 -13.45
CA PHE A 450 -11.62 7.11 -12.66
C PHE A 450 -12.47 8.04 -13.55
N SER A 451 -13.79 8.03 -13.34
CA SER A 451 -14.72 8.89 -14.08
C SER A 451 -14.89 10.26 -13.44
N SER A 452 -14.81 11.33 -14.23
CA SER A 452 -15.13 12.69 -13.80
C SER A 452 -16.58 12.83 -13.30
N ALA A 453 -17.52 12.07 -13.88
CA ALA A 453 -18.91 12.05 -13.43
C ALA A 453 -19.05 11.49 -12.00
N SER A 454 -18.21 10.51 -11.63
CA SER A 454 -18.14 10.01 -10.25
C SER A 454 -17.61 11.07 -9.29
N LYS A 455 -16.59 11.85 -9.69
CA LYS A 455 -16.06 12.98 -8.90
C LYS A 455 -17.19 13.96 -8.55
N ALA A 456 -17.97 14.37 -9.54
CA ALA A 456 -19.06 15.32 -9.38
C ALA A 456 -20.17 14.79 -8.45
N LYS A 457 -20.55 13.51 -8.59
CA LYS A 457 -21.56 12.88 -7.72
C LYS A 457 -21.10 12.79 -6.26
N VAL A 458 -19.84 12.41 -6.03
CA VAL A 458 -19.28 12.36 -4.67
C VAL A 458 -19.14 13.76 -4.08
N GLN A 459 -18.81 14.77 -4.90
CA GLN A 459 -18.81 16.17 -4.45
C GLN A 459 -20.17 16.59 -3.94
N GLN A 460 -21.24 16.31 -4.69
CA GLN A 460 -22.59 16.62 -4.25
C GLN A 460 -22.93 15.90 -2.93
N LEU A 461 -22.62 14.61 -2.82
CA LEU A 461 -22.83 13.85 -1.59
C LEU A 461 -22.12 14.47 -0.38
N VAL A 462 -20.89 14.96 -0.55
CA VAL A 462 -20.14 15.62 0.53
C VAL A 462 -20.79 16.95 0.91
N GLU A 463 -21.25 17.75 -0.05
CA GLU A 463 -21.97 18.98 0.26
C GLU A 463 -23.31 18.71 0.97
N ASP A 464 -24.03 17.66 0.56
CA ASP A 464 -25.27 17.25 1.24
C ASP A 464 -25.01 16.81 2.69
N ILE A 465 -23.93 16.06 2.93
CA ILE A 465 -23.51 15.66 4.29
C ILE A 465 -23.11 16.88 5.12
N LYS A 466 -22.34 17.82 4.54
CA LYS A 466 -21.98 19.07 5.22
C LYS A 466 -23.22 19.88 5.58
N TYR A 467 -24.19 19.98 4.67
CA TYR A 467 -25.45 20.65 4.93
C TYR A 467 -26.21 20.01 6.10
N ILE A 468 -26.36 18.68 6.11
CA ILE A 468 -27.05 17.99 7.20
C ILE A 468 -26.29 18.12 8.52
N LEU A 469 -24.96 18.06 8.51
CA LEU A 469 -24.16 18.27 9.71
C LEU A 469 -24.38 19.68 10.28
N ASP A 470 -24.43 20.71 9.42
CA ASP A 470 -24.72 22.09 9.84
C ASP A 470 -26.09 22.23 10.51
N GLN A 471 -27.12 21.58 9.96
CA GLN A 471 -28.47 21.56 10.54
C GLN A 471 -28.49 20.82 11.89
N ARG A 472 -27.78 19.70 11.98
CA ARG A 472 -27.70 18.90 13.21
C ARG A 472 -27.03 19.64 14.35
N LEU A 473 -26.12 20.59 14.08
CA LEU A 473 -25.48 21.39 15.13
C LEU A 473 -26.52 22.10 16.01
N ASP A 474 -27.64 22.55 15.44
CA ASP A 474 -28.69 23.24 16.19
C ASP A 474 -29.49 22.30 17.11
N GLU A 475 -29.46 20.99 16.85
CA GLU A 475 -30.13 19.95 17.64
C GLU A 475 -29.26 19.43 18.80
N LEU A 476 -28.00 19.89 18.93
CA LEU A 476 -27.06 19.40 19.94
C LEU A 476 -27.18 20.18 21.25
N ASP A 477 -27.90 19.58 22.21
CA ASP A 477 -28.12 20.15 23.55
C ASP A 477 -26.84 20.24 24.41
N TRP A 478 -25.81 19.43 24.11
CA TRP A 478 -24.57 19.38 24.89
C TRP A 478 -23.56 20.48 24.51
N MET A 479 -23.79 21.20 23.41
CA MET A 479 -22.93 22.31 22.97
C MET A 479 -23.55 23.64 23.38
N ASP A 480 -22.75 24.61 23.81
CA ASP A 480 -23.21 25.98 23.94
C ASP A 480 -23.20 26.73 22.59
N GLU A 481 -23.78 27.93 22.58
CA GLU A 481 -23.93 28.73 21.37
C GLU A 481 -22.61 29.25 20.80
N GLU A 482 -21.61 29.47 21.64
CA GLU A 482 -20.28 29.88 21.21
C GLU A 482 -19.57 28.74 20.47
N THR A 483 -19.61 27.54 21.06
CA THR A 483 -19.02 26.33 20.51
C THR A 483 -19.73 25.90 19.22
N ARG A 484 -21.07 25.99 19.16
CA ARG A 484 -21.83 25.76 17.91
C ARG A 484 -21.40 26.68 16.79
N ARG A 485 -21.26 27.99 17.05
CA ARG A 485 -20.79 28.96 16.05
C ARG A 485 -19.37 28.63 15.57
N ALA A 486 -18.47 28.23 16.46
CA ALA A 486 -17.13 27.80 16.10
C ALA A 486 -17.13 26.52 15.23
N ALA A 487 -17.95 25.53 15.58
CA ALA A 487 -18.11 24.30 14.79
C ALA A 487 -18.65 24.58 13.38
N ARG A 488 -19.65 25.45 13.27
CA ARG A 488 -20.20 25.91 11.98
C ARG A 488 -19.14 26.63 11.14
N ALA A 489 -18.34 27.51 11.76
CA ALA A 489 -17.24 28.16 11.06
C ALA A 489 -16.23 27.12 10.52
N LYS A 490 -15.84 26.13 11.33
CA LYS A 490 -14.94 25.04 10.88
C LYS A 490 -15.52 24.26 9.70
N LEU A 491 -16.82 23.94 9.74
CA LEU A 491 -17.54 23.24 8.68
C LEU A 491 -17.55 24.04 7.36
N GLN A 492 -17.70 25.36 7.44
CA GLN A 492 -17.67 26.25 6.27
C GLN A 492 -16.29 26.29 5.60
N TYR A 493 -15.21 26.28 6.38
CA TYR A 493 -13.83 26.32 5.86
C TYR A 493 -13.21 24.95 5.57
N MET A 494 -13.95 23.85 5.80
CA MET A 494 -13.45 22.51 5.54
C MET A 494 -13.19 22.29 4.05
N MET A 495 -11.92 22.04 3.72
CA MET A 495 -11.50 21.69 2.36
C MET A 495 -11.92 20.26 2.01
N VAL A 496 -12.44 20.07 0.80
CA VAL A 496 -12.91 18.78 0.29
C VAL A 496 -11.98 18.33 -0.84
N MET A 497 -11.32 17.19 -0.65
CA MET A 497 -10.46 16.56 -1.68
C MET A 497 -11.09 15.23 -2.11
N ILE A 498 -11.38 15.08 -3.41
CA ILE A 498 -12.10 13.90 -3.93
C ILE A 498 -11.31 13.22 -5.04
N GLY A 499 -10.95 11.96 -4.79
CA GLY A 499 -10.30 11.08 -5.76
C GLY A 499 -8.83 11.41 -5.95
N TYR A 500 -8.52 12.50 -6.65
CA TYR A 500 -7.15 12.88 -7.03
C TYR A 500 -6.98 14.40 -7.12
N PRO A 501 -5.76 14.92 -6.89
CA PRO A 501 -5.46 16.32 -7.12
C PRO A 501 -5.33 16.62 -8.61
N ASP A 502 -5.83 17.77 -9.06
CA ASP A 502 -6.01 18.05 -10.50
C ASP A 502 -4.69 18.09 -11.30
N PHE A 503 -3.55 18.29 -10.64
CA PHE A 503 -2.25 18.24 -11.31
C PHE A 503 -1.89 16.83 -11.83
N LEU A 504 -2.51 15.76 -11.32
CA LEU A 504 -2.34 14.40 -11.88
C LEU A 504 -2.82 14.27 -13.33
N LEU A 505 -3.70 15.18 -13.78
CA LEU A 505 -4.16 15.21 -15.17
C LEU A 505 -3.19 15.93 -16.12
N LYS A 506 -2.12 16.53 -15.59
CA LYS A 506 -1.13 17.30 -16.35
C LYS A 506 0.18 16.53 -16.38
N PRO A 507 0.47 15.78 -17.46
CA PRO A 507 1.63 14.89 -17.50
C PRO A 507 2.96 15.62 -17.26
N GLU A 508 3.07 16.88 -17.66
CA GLU A 508 4.26 17.72 -17.46
C GLU A 508 4.49 18.07 -15.98
N ALA A 509 3.42 18.24 -15.20
CA ALA A 509 3.52 18.49 -13.77
C ALA A 509 4.06 17.26 -13.02
N ILE A 510 3.65 16.06 -13.45
CA ILE A 510 4.13 14.80 -12.88
C ILE A 510 5.56 14.51 -13.31
N ASP A 511 5.92 14.81 -14.56
CA ASP A 511 7.30 14.67 -15.01
C ASP A 511 8.25 15.58 -14.24
N LYS A 512 7.82 16.81 -13.93
CA LYS A 512 8.57 17.76 -13.11
C LYS A 512 8.77 17.25 -11.68
N GLU A 513 7.73 16.70 -11.05
CA GLU A 513 7.80 16.11 -9.70
C GLU A 513 8.89 15.04 -9.61
N TYR A 514 9.01 14.21 -10.65
CA TYR A 514 9.98 13.13 -10.69
C TYR A 514 11.26 13.48 -11.44
N GLU A 515 11.49 14.73 -11.85
CA GLU A 515 12.60 15.11 -12.74
C GLU A 515 13.96 14.75 -12.14
N ALA A 516 14.18 15.14 -10.86
CA ALA A 516 15.43 14.93 -10.13
C ALA A 516 15.71 13.45 -9.79
N ARG A 517 14.67 12.60 -9.73
CA ARG A 517 14.85 11.17 -9.44
C ARG A 517 15.41 10.45 -10.67
N GLY A 518 16.67 10.04 -10.60
CA GLY A 518 17.31 9.27 -11.66
C GLY A 518 16.68 7.88 -11.81
N THR A 519 16.59 7.39 -13.05
CA THR A 519 16.46 5.95 -13.33
C THR A 519 17.73 5.37 -13.94
N GLN A 520 18.87 6.04 -13.72
CA GLN A 520 20.18 5.54 -14.11
C GLN A 520 20.59 4.44 -13.13
N GLY A 521 20.08 3.25 -13.38
CA GLY A 521 20.32 2.03 -12.62
C GLY A 521 19.71 0.86 -13.39
N HIS A 522 20.10 -0.36 -13.07
CA HIS A 522 19.50 -1.57 -13.61
C HIS A 522 18.57 -2.25 -12.60
N THR A 523 18.58 -1.81 -11.35
CA THR A 523 17.90 -2.49 -10.23
C THR A 523 17.00 -1.59 -9.40
N VAL A 524 16.07 -2.21 -8.66
CA VAL A 524 15.16 -1.53 -7.72
C VAL A 524 15.91 -0.80 -6.61
N TRP A 525 17.09 -1.32 -6.22
CA TRP A 525 18.00 -0.70 -5.25
C TRP A 525 18.41 0.70 -5.70
N GLU A 526 18.99 0.79 -6.89
CA GLU A 526 19.52 2.04 -7.46
C GLU A 526 18.43 3.05 -7.82
N MET A 527 17.24 2.56 -8.21
CA MET A 527 16.11 3.41 -8.62
C MET A 527 15.16 3.78 -7.46
N GLY A 528 15.40 3.26 -6.25
CA GLY A 528 14.51 3.40 -5.10
C GLY A 528 15.13 4.23 -3.98
N PRO A 529 15.46 3.63 -2.83
CA PRO A 529 15.85 4.35 -1.62
C PRO A 529 17.18 5.10 -1.72
N THR A 530 18.04 4.79 -2.69
CA THR A 530 19.34 5.46 -2.90
C THR A 530 19.33 6.43 -4.09
N SER A 531 18.17 6.71 -4.69
CA SER A 531 18.04 7.47 -5.96
C SER A 531 17.89 8.98 -5.80
N VAL A 532 18.06 9.50 -4.56
CA VAL A 532 17.81 10.90 -4.18
C VAL A 532 19.08 11.72 -4.23
#